data_AF-A0A1I0NQ71-F1
#
_entry.id   AF-A0A1I0NQ71-F1
#
_cell.length_a   1.000
_cell.length_b   1.000
_cell.length_c   1.000
_cell.angle_alpha   90.00
_cell.angle_beta   90.00
_cell.angle_gamma   90.00
#
_symmetry.space_group_name_H-M   'P 1'
#
loop_
_entity.id
_entity.type
_entity.pdbx_description
1 polymer ?
#
loop_
_entity_poly.entity_id
_entity_poly.type
_entity_poly.pdbx_seq_one_letter_code
_entity_poly.pdbx_strand_id
1 'polypeptide(L)'
;MNKIVSKIVCAWCIMMVGMSFTACNDDAWGNDNPETQNVFYFGFQDWGRLDNKLAYTVAQGQTLDIPVQFWCAGSRAFDAESFYYVDSNLTLGADYQIVDANGTSLQPNANGAFSMKWQLTGIDATDNHRVQSIYFKALNGAKGDVTVTTFDPKDVDADDKVRISNGSADGVIYTPNNINNQYEVHCFTQNYKVKVTIQ
;
A
#
# COMPACT_ATOMS: atom_id res chain seq x y z
N MET A 1 -25.95 59.79 -3.95
CA MET A 1 -26.06 58.40 -4.46
C MET A 1 -24.77 57.57 -4.38
N ASN A 2 -23.61 58.11 -3.96
CA ASN A 2 -22.31 57.39 -4.11
C ASN A 2 -21.94 56.42 -2.95
N LYS A 3 -22.50 56.60 -1.74
CA LYS A 3 -22.12 55.75 -0.58
C LYS A 3 -22.86 54.41 -0.51
N ILE A 4 -24.04 54.31 -1.13
CA ILE A 4 -24.85 53.07 -1.13
C ILE A 4 -24.33 52.11 -2.21
N VAL A 5 -23.99 52.63 -3.39
CA VAL A 5 -23.39 51.85 -4.49
C VAL A 5 -22.04 51.25 -4.08
N SER A 6 -21.19 52.01 -3.36
CA SER A 6 -19.89 51.50 -2.86
C SER A 6 -20.04 50.37 -1.83
N LYS A 7 -21.06 50.41 -0.97
CA LYS A 7 -21.33 49.32 -0.01
C LYS A 7 -21.87 48.05 -0.66
N ILE A 8 -22.71 48.20 -1.69
CA ILE A 8 -23.26 47.07 -2.46
C ILE A 8 -22.17 46.42 -3.33
N VAL A 9 -21.29 47.23 -3.95
CA VAL A 9 -20.15 46.74 -4.73
C VAL A 9 -19.13 46.03 -3.84
N CYS A 10 -18.80 46.56 -2.66
CA CYS A 10 -17.92 45.86 -1.71
C CYS A 10 -18.52 44.54 -1.20
N ALA A 11 -19.83 44.48 -0.97
CA ALA A 11 -20.50 43.25 -0.54
C ALA A 11 -20.51 42.17 -1.64
N TRP A 12 -20.62 42.56 -2.92
CA TRP A 12 -20.52 41.64 -4.07
C TRP A 12 -19.10 41.14 -4.31
N CYS A 13 -18.07 41.99 -4.09
CA CYS A 13 -16.67 41.56 -4.19
C CYS A 13 -16.28 40.54 -3.10
N ILE A 14 -16.86 40.63 -1.89
CA ILE A 14 -16.59 39.68 -0.79
C ILE A 14 -17.28 38.33 -1.05
N MET A 15 -18.45 38.32 -1.70
CA MET A 15 -19.18 37.10 -2.02
C MET A 15 -18.54 36.30 -3.17
N MET A 16 -17.89 36.96 -4.13
CA MET A 16 -17.15 36.29 -5.21
C MET A 16 -15.79 35.71 -4.77
N VAL A 17 -15.17 36.24 -3.71
CA VAL A 17 -13.91 35.70 -3.17
C VAL A 17 -14.16 34.48 -2.25
N GLY A 18 -15.37 34.32 -1.72
CA GLY A 18 -15.74 33.19 -0.85
C GLY A 18 -15.97 31.85 -1.56
N MET A 19 -16.00 31.82 -2.90
CA MET A 19 -16.25 30.60 -3.68
C MET A 19 -14.98 29.97 -4.28
N SER A 20 -13.80 30.53 -4.02
CA SER A 20 -12.53 30.08 -4.62
C SER A 20 -11.74 29.10 -3.76
N PHE A 21 -12.31 28.62 -2.64
CA PHE A 21 -11.78 27.46 -1.92
C PHE A 21 -12.52 26.20 -2.37
N THR A 22 -12.57 25.95 -3.69
CA THR A 22 -12.59 24.56 -4.13
C THR A 22 -11.24 24.00 -3.70
N ALA A 23 -11.23 23.35 -2.54
CA ALA A 23 -10.19 22.40 -2.24
C ALA A 23 -10.07 21.51 -3.48
N CYS A 24 -8.91 21.53 -4.14
CA CYS A 24 -8.46 20.32 -4.80
C CYS A 24 -8.47 19.27 -3.70
N ASN A 25 -9.52 18.45 -3.64
CA ASN A 25 -9.37 17.15 -2.99
C ASN A 25 -8.29 16.49 -3.82
N ASP A 26 -7.12 16.32 -3.20
CA ASP A 26 -5.99 15.59 -3.75
C ASP A 26 -6.29 14.08 -3.68
N ASP A 27 -7.54 13.70 -3.99
CA ASP A 27 -7.97 12.31 -4.12
C ASP A 27 -7.54 11.83 -5.50
N ALA A 28 -6.23 11.83 -5.72
CA ALA A 28 -5.58 11.24 -6.90
C ALA A 28 -5.80 9.71 -6.99
N TRP A 29 -6.55 9.14 -6.04
CA TRP A 29 -6.85 7.73 -5.90
C TRP A 29 -8.37 7.45 -5.93
N GLY A 30 -9.22 8.46 -6.13
CA GLY A 30 -10.69 8.27 -6.17
C GLY A 30 -11.12 7.43 -7.39
N ASN A 31 -11.60 6.21 -7.15
CA ASN A 31 -12.14 5.32 -8.18
C ASN A 31 -13.60 5.70 -8.54
N ASP A 32 -13.82 6.95 -8.94
CA ASP A 32 -15.16 7.49 -9.27
C ASP A 32 -15.69 7.03 -10.65
N ASN A 33 -15.00 6.09 -11.31
CA ASN A 33 -15.43 5.52 -12.58
C ASN A 33 -15.68 3.99 -12.47
N PRO A 34 -16.64 3.43 -13.24
CA PRO A 34 -16.96 2.00 -13.19
C PRO A 34 -15.78 1.08 -13.57
N GLU A 35 -14.83 1.58 -14.35
CA GLU A 35 -13.69 0.82 -14.87
C GLU A 35 -12.63 0.55 -13.80
N THR A 36 -12.52 1.40 -12.78
CA THR A 36 -11.58 1.24 -11.66
C THR A 36 -12.25 0.68 -10.39
N GLN A 37 -13.53 0.32 -10.46
CA GLN A 37 -14.30 -0.09 -9.26
C GLN A 37 -13.67 -1.28 -8.52
N ASN A 38 -12.93 -2.17 -9.18
CA ASN A 38 -12.24 -3.30 -8.53
C ASN A 38 -10.71 -3.23 -8.64
N VAL A 39 -10.17 -2.01 -8.76
CA VAL A 39 -8.73 -1.74 -8.70
C VAL A 39 -8.38 -1.27 -7.29
N PHE A 40 -7.44 -1.96 -6.65
CA PHE A 40 -7.01 -1.72 -5.28
C PHE A 40 -5.51 -1.51 -5.24
N TYR A 41 -5.04 -0.81 -4.21
CA TYR A 41 -3.63 -0.51 -4.07
C TYR A 41 -3.06 -1.01 -2.75
N PHE A 42 -1.86 -1.57 -2.80
CA PHE A 42 -1.21 -2.23 -1.67
C PHE A 42 0.25 -1.78 -1.52
N GLY A 43 0.67 -1.45 -0.30
CA GLY A 43 2.06 -1.08 -0.01
C GLY A 43 2.31 -0.91 1.49
N PHE A 44 3.55 -0.58 1.83
CA PHE A 44 3.92 -0.28 3.22
C PHE A 44 3.35 1.07 3.66
N GLN A 45 2.99 1.19 4.94
CA GLN A 45 2.51 2.45 5.48
C GLN A 45 3.67 3.44 5.58
N ASP A 46 3.59 4.56 4.86
CA ASP A 46 4.61 5.61 4.83
C ASP A 46 4.34 6.70 5.87
N TRP A 47 5.40 7.17 6.53
CA TRP A 47 5.41 8.29 7.47
C TRP A 47 6.31 9.45 6.97
N GLY A 48 6.75 9.40 5.71
CA GLY A 48 7.57 10.39 5.01
C GLY A 48 6.97 10.81 3.66
N ARG A 49 7.73 11.59 2.88
CA ARG A 49 7.29 12.12 1.58
C ARG A 49 8.11 11.48 0.46
N LEU A 50 7.50 10.53 -0.24
CA LEU A 50 7.92 9.98 -1.54
C LEU A 50 9.28 9.25 -1.53
N ASP A 51 9.61 8.45 -0.51
CA ASP A 51 10.85 7.65 -0.54
C ASP A 51 10.71 6.21 0.00
N ASN A 52 11.34 5.25 -0.70
CA ASN A 52 11.45 3.86 -0.25
C ASN A 52 12.55 3.70 0.82
N LYS A 53 12.55 4.52 1.88
CA LYS A 53 13.58 4.50 2.92
C LYS A 53 13.18 3.76 4.18
N LEU A 54 11.97 3.19 4.22
CA LEU A 54 11.47 2.51 5.40
C LEU A 54 12.40 1.35 5.78
N ALA A 55 13.00 1.48 6.96
CA ALA A 55 13.98 0.54 7.48
C ALA A 55 13.72 0.31 8.97
N TYR A 56 13.83 -0.94 9.37
CA TYR A 56 13.66 -1.36 10.75
C TYR A 56 14.87 -2.14 11.23
N THR A 57 15.05 -2.13 12.54
CA THR A 57 16.03 -2.94 13.24
C THR A 57 15.31 -3.81 14.24
N VAL A 58 15.67 -5.09 14.31
CA VAL A 58 15.08 -6.06 15.24
C VAL A 58 16.18 -6.88 15.90
N ALA A 59 16.15 -6.99 17.22
CA ALA A 59 17.07 -7.85 17.96
C ALA A 59 16.63 -9.31 17.83
N GLN A 60 17.59 -10.24 17.81
CA GLN A 60 17.28 -11.68 17.84
C GLN A 60 16.35 -12.05 19.01
N GLY A 61 15.37 -12.91 18.72
CA GLY A 61 14.32 -13.31 19.64
C GLY A 61 13.13 -12.36 19.72
N GLN A 62 13.17 -11.19 19.08
CA GLN A 62 12.06 -10.24 19.03
C GLN A 62 11.21 -10.40 17.77
N THR A 63 9.98 -9.92 17.85
CA THR A 63 9.07 -9.74 16.71
C THR A 63 8.91 -8.26 16.43
N LEU A 64 9.03 -7.89 15.16
CA LEU A 64 8.79 -6.57 14.62
C LEU A 64 7.49 -6.57 13.82
N ASP A 65 6.69 -5.53 13.99
CA ASP A 65 5.49 -5.29 13.21
C ASP A 65 5.80 -4.32 12.07
N ILE A 66 5.57 -4.76 10.83
CA ILE A 66 5.75 -3.94 9.63
C ILE A 66 4.36 -3.59 9.09
N PRO A 67 3.86 -2.36 9.29
CA PRO A 67 2.53 -1.97 8.86
C PRO A 67 2.44 -1.87 7.33
N VAL A 68 1.38 -2.44 6.80
CA VAL A 68 1.02 -2.40 5.38
C VAL A 68 -0.41 -1.88 5.23
N GLN A 69 -0.62 -1.12 4.17
CA GLN A 69 -1.88 -0.49 3.84
C GLN A 69 -2.47 -1.07 2.55
N PHE A 70 -3.79 -1.21 2.57
CA PHE A 70 -4.60 -1.59 1.42
C PHE A 70 -5.68 -0.53 1.19
N TRP A 71 -5.60 0.13 0.05
CA TRP A 71 -6.55 1.15 -0.37
C TRP A 71 -7.63 0.51 -1.24
N CYS A 72 -8.89 0.71 -0.86
CA CYS A 72 -10.06 0.21 -1.58
C CYS A 72 -11.26 1.12 -1.33
N ALA A 73 -11.78 1.76 -2.37
CA ALA A 73 -13.00 2.56 -2.27
C ALA A 73 -14.24 1.70 -1.91
N GLY A 74 -14.69 1.72 -0.66
CA GLY A 74 -15.93 1.11 -0.19
C GLY A 74 -15.89 -0.41 -0.07
N SER A 75 -17.04 -0.99 0.30
CA SER A 75 -17.19 -2.44 0.47
C SER A 75 -17.42 -3.20 -0.84
N ARG A 76 -17.16 -4.51 -0.83
CA ARG A 76 -17.35 -5.42 -1.97
C ARG A 76 -18.20 -6.62 -1.57
N ALA A 77 -18.65 -7.36 -2.57
CA ALA A 77 -19.33 -8.66 -2.38
C ALA A 77 -18.33 -9.83 -2.22
N PHE A 78 -17.04 -9.54 -2.27
CA PHE A 78 -15.94 -10.49 -2.16
C PHE A 78 -14.82 -9.87 -1.34
N ASP A 79 -13.95 -10.69 -0.77
CA ASP A 79 -12.73 -10.24 -0.12
C ASP A 79 -11.58 -10.26 -1.14
N ALA A 80 -10.54 -9.47 -0.89
CA ALA A 80 -9.35 -9.42 -1.74
C ALA A 80 -8.14 -10.07 -1.06
N GLU A 81 -7.15 -10.43 -1.85
CA GLU A 81 -5.89 -10.99 -1.37
C GLU A 81 -4.74 -10.24 -2.03
N SER A 82 -3.75 -9.85 -1.24
CA SER A 82 -2.49 -9.29 -1.71
C SER A 82 -1.31 -10.17 -1.28
N PHE A 83 -0.18 -9.98 -1.95
CA PHE A 83 1.03 -10.75 -1.70
C PHE A 83 2.19 -9.87 -1.29
N TYR A 84 3.03 -10.38 -0.39
CA TYR A 84 4.34 -9.79 -0.10
C TYR A 84 5.42 -10.87 -0.14
N TYR A 85 6.65 -10.45 -0.35
CA TYR A 85 7.80 -11.32 -0.60
C TYR A 85 8.93 -10.95 0.34
N VAL A 86 9.76 -11.94 0.67
CA VAL A 86 10.94 -11.76 1.49
C VAL A 86 12.16 -12.19 0.68
N ASP A 87 13.04 -11.24 0.39
CA ASP A 87 14.28 -11.43 -0.35
C ASP A 87 15.48 -11.22 0.58
N SER A 88 16.25 -12.28 0.79
CA SER A 88 17.42 -12.28 1.66
C SER A 88 18.32 -13.49 1.41
N ASN A 89 19.59 -13.36 1.81
CA ASN A 89 20.53 -14.48 1.95
C ASN A 89 20.37 -15.24 3.28
N LEU A 90 19.51 -14.75 4.18
CA LEU A 90 19.17 -15.42 5.44
C LEU A 90 18.13 -16.52 5.22
N THR A 91 18.13 -17.52 6.10
CA THR A 91 17.31 -18.74 5.97
C THR A 91 16.01 -18.62 6.78
N LEU A 92 14.87 -18.72 6.10
CA LEU A 92 13.55 -18.81 6.74
C LEU A 92 13.47 -20.05 7.65
N GLY A 93 12.99 -19.87 8.88
CA GLY A 93 12.89 -20.92 9.91
C GLY A 93 14.17 -21.13 10.74
N ALA A 94 15.31 -20.55 10.34
CA ALA A 94 16.56 -20.61 11.09
C ALA A 94 17.03 -19.23 11.58
N ASP A 95 17.04 -18.24 10.69
CA ASP A 95 17.52 -16.88 10.96
C ASP A 95 16.38 -15.91 11.22
N TYR A 96 15.26 -16.10 10.52
CA TYR A 96 14.02 -15.35 10.71
C TYR A 96 12.80 -16.20 10.44
N GLN A 97 11.64 -15.74 10.87
CA GLN A 97 10.34 -16.36 10.60
C GLN A 97 9.30 -15.27 10.38
N ILE A 98 8.40 -15.47 9.42
CA ILE A 98 7.18 -14.67 9.31
C ILE A 98 6.09 -15.36 10.11
N VAL A 99 5.38 -14.63 10.96
CA VAL A 99 4.32 -15.17 11.82
C VAL A 99 2.98 -14.45 11.59
N ASP A 100 1.89 -15.07 12.04
CA ASP A 100 0.62 -14.37 12.19
C ASP A 100 0.57 -13.56 13.50
N ALA A 101 -0.52 -12.84 13.72
CA ALA A 101 -0.73 -12.04 14.94
C ALA A 101 -0.70 -12.86 16.25
N ASN A 102 -0.86 -14.19 16.16
CA ASN A 102 -0.80 -15.11 17.30
C ASN A 102 0.60 -15.73 17.48
N GLY A 103 1.56 -15.39 16.62
CA GLY A 103 2.92 -15.95 16.62
C GLY A 103 3.04 -17.31 15.90
N THR A 104 2.00 -17.75 15.18
CA THR A 104 2.04 -18.99 14.38
C THR A 104 2.90 -18.76 13.14
N SER A 105 3.80 -19.70 12.85
CA SER A 105 4.68 -19.60 11.68
C SER A 105 3.90 -19.71 10.36
N LEU A 106 4.10 -18.73 9.48
CA LEU A 106 3.59 -18.71 8.12
C LEU A 106 4.65 -19.24 7.15
N GLN A 107 4.20 -19.85 6.05
CA GLN A 107 5.06 -20.31 4.97
C GLN A 107 4.68 -19.60 3.67
N PRO A 108 5.66 -19.26 2.82
CA PRO A 108 5.36 -18.74 1.51
C PRO A 108 4.73 -19.83 0.64
N ASN A 109 3.96 -19.40 -0.37
CA ASN A 109 3.40 -20.28 -1.40
C ASN A 109 4.50 -20.76 -2.37
N ALA A 110 4.11 -21.54 -3.40
CA ALA A 110 5.03 -22.08 -4.40
C ALA A 110 5.84 -21.01 -5.19
N ASN A 111 5.34 -19.77 -5.24
CA ASN A 111 6.01 -18.65 -5.91
C ASN A 111 6.93 -17.87 -4.96
N GLY A 112 7.00 -18.25 -3.67
CA GLY A 112 7.76 -17.52 -2.65
C GLY A 112 6.98 -16.37 -2.01
N ALA A 113 5.67 -16.27 -2.26
CA ALA A 113 4.83 -15.18 -1.77
C ALA A 113 4.12 -15.54 -0.46
N PHE A 114 4.02 -14.60 0.46
CA PHE A 114 3.12 -14.66 1.61
C PHE A 114 1.81 -13.97 1.27
N SER A 115 0.68 -14.59 1.62
CA SER A 115 -0.66 -14.05 1.40
C SER A 115 -1.10 -13.15 2.56
N MET A 116 -1.82 -12.08 2.21
CA MET A 116 -2.55 -11.23 3.14
C MET A 116 -3.98 -11.04 2.63
N LYS A 117 -4.96 -11.42 3.45
CA LYS A 117 -6.39 -11.33 3.09
C LYS A 117 -6.99 -10.04 3.62
N TRP A 118 -7.79 -9.39 2.80
CA TRP A 118 -8.45 -8.13 3.09
C TRP A 118 -9.95 -8.33 3.08
N GLN A 119 -10.56 -8.24 4.26
CA GLN A 119 -12.01 -8.29 4.37
C GLN A 119 -12.59 -7.02 3.76
N LEU A 120 -13.28 -7.14 2.63
CA LEU A 120 -13.99 -6.04 1.97
C LEU A 120 -15.51 -6.21 2.07
N THR A 121 -15.97 -7.41 2.45
CA THR A 121 -17.37 -7.72 2.69
C THR A 121 -17.90 -7.03 3.95
N GLY A 122 -19.09 -6.45 3.86
CA GLY A 122 -19.79 -5.82 4.99
C GLY A 122 -19.79 -4.28 4.93
N ILE A 123 -20.01 -3.65 6.09
CA ILE A 123 -19.97 -2.18 6.20
C ILE A 123 -18.52 -1.75 6.16
N ASP A 124 -18.19 -0.79 5.28
CA ASP A 124 -16.86 -0.19 5.30
C ASP A 124 -16.75 0.83 6.44
N ALA A 125 -16.09 0.42 7.53
CA ALA A 125 -15.75 1.27 8.66
C ALA A 125 -14.31 1.81 8.58
N THR A 126 -13.61 1.55 7.47
CA THR A 126 -12.17 1.84 7.31
C THR A 126 -11.88 3.08 6.47
N ASP A 127 -12.92 3.76 6.00
CA ASP A 127 -12.83 4.95 5.14
C ASP A 127 -11.88 4.72 3.95
N ASN A 128 -12.03 3.57 3.28
CA ASN A 128 -11.19 3.12 2.18
C ASN A 128 -9.72 2.76 2.53
N HIS A 129 -9.34 2.86 3.80
CA HIS A 129 -7.96 2.66 4.28
C HIS A 129 -7.86 1.50 5.28
N ARG A 130 -7.49 0.32 4.79
CA ARG A 130 -7.28 -0.87 5.63
C ARG A 130 -5.81 -1.01 5.98
N VAL A 131 -5.50 -1.32 7.23
CA VAL A 131 -4.12 -1.54 7.70
C VAL A 131 -4.01 -2.89 8.38
N GLN A 132 -2.96 -3.63 8.04
CA GLN A 132 -2.54 -4.88 8.70
C GLN A 132 -1.02 -4.85 8.89
N SER A 133 -0.48 -5.76 9.71
CA SER A 133 0.96 -5.85 9.92
C SER A 133 1.51 -7.18 9.39
N ILE A 134 2.71 -7.12 8.82
CA ILE A 134 3.56 -8.29 8.63
C ILE A 134 4.36 -8.45 9.92
N TYR A 135 4.26 -9.63 10.56
CA TYR A 135 4.98 -9.91 11.79
C TYR A 135 6.28 -10.64 11.47
N PHE A 136 7.38 -9.90 11.53
CA PHE A 136 8.72 -10.40 11.28
C PHE A 136 9.39 -10.80 12.59
N LYS A 137 9.63 -12.10 12.79
CA LYS A 137 10.33 -12.62 13.97
C LYS A 137 11.78 -12.89 13.65
N ALA A 138 12.70 -12.21 14.33
CA ALA A 138 14.12 -12.54 14.28
C ALA A 138 14.40 -13.76 15.17
N LEU A 139 15.01 -14.79 14.58
CA LEU A 139 15.43 -15.98 15.32
C LEU A 139 16.90 -15.84 15.76
N ASN A 140 17.35 -16.74 16.62
CA ASN A 140 18.73 -16.74 17.14
C ASN A 140 19.75 -17.33 16.15
N GLY A 141 19.51 -17.19 14.84
CA GLY A 141 20.39 -17.66 13.77
C GLY A 141 21.43 -16.62 13.35
N ALA A 142 21.64 -16.46 12.04
CA ALA A 142 22.48 -15.43 11.46
C ALA A 142 21.84 -14.04 11.54
N LYS A 143 22.70 -13.02 11.55
CA LYS A 143 22.35 -11.60 11.52
C LYS A 143 22.54 -11.07 10.10
N GLY A 144 21.82 -10.02 9.74
CA GLY A 144 21.93 -9.43 8.41
C GLY A 144 20.68 -8.69 7.99
N ASP A 145 20.69 -8.27 6.73
CA ASP A 145 19.59 -7.52 6.12
C ASP A 145 18.62 -8.47 5.40
N VAL A 146 17.33 -8.20 5.59
CA VAL A 146 16.22 -8.83 4.89
C VAL A 146 15.44 -7.73 4.19
N THR A 147 15.13 -7.93 2.91
CA THR A 147 14.26 -7.03 2.16
C THR A 147 12.86 -7.64 2.09
N VAL A 148 11.85 -6.86 2.46
CA VAL A 148 10.44 -7.24 2.28
C VAL A 148 9.86 -6.37 1.17
N THR A 149 9.22 -6.96 0.17
CA THR A 149 8.63 -6.24 -0.98
C THR A 149 7.16 -6.57 -1.13
N THR A 150 6.39 -5.63 -1.68
CA THR A 150 4.97 -5.86 -2.04
C THR A 150 4.79 -6.31 -3.48
N PHE A 151 5.87 -6.46 -4.25
CA PHE A 151 5.88 -7.02 -5.59
C PHE A 151 6.78 -8.26 -5.63
N ASP A 152 6.57 -9.14 -6.61
CA ASP A 152 7.43 -10.31 -6.83
C ASP A 152 8.81 -9.85 -7.34
N PRO A 153 9.90 -9.99 -6.56
CA PRO A 153 11.23 -9.58 -7.01
C PRO A 153 11.75 -10.39 -8.20
N LYS A 154 11.10 -11.51 -8.54
CA LYS A 154 11.44 -12.36 -9.70
C LYS A 154 10.62 -12.02 -10.94
N ASP A 155 9.56 -11.22 -10.82
CA ASP A 155 8.80 -10.75 -11.98
C ASP A 155 9.52 -9.55 -12.62
N VAL A 156 10.55 -9.87 -13.39
CA VAL A 156 11.39 -8.89 -14.08
C VAL A 156 11.21 -8.94 -15.60
N ASP A 157 11.43 -7.80 -16.25
CA ASP A 157 11.48 -7.66 -17.70
C ASP A 157 12.79 -8.25 -18.27
N ALA A 158 12.98 -8.09 -19.58
CA ALA A 158 14.17 -8.62 -20.27
C ALA A 158 15.49 -7.95 -19.84
N ASP A 159 15.43 -6.82 -19.14
CA ASP A 159 16.57 -6.06 -18.62
C ASP A 159 16.79 -6.26 -17.11
N ASP A 160 16.19 -7.30 -16.51
CA ASP A 160 16.19 -7.58 -15.06
C ASP A 160 15.61 -6.44 -14.19
N LYS A 161 14.73 -5.61 -14.76
CA LYS A 161 13.99 -4.59 -14.00
C LYS A 161 12.64 -5.14 -13.61
N VAL A 162 12.17 -4.77 -12.41
CA VAL A 162 10.83 -5.09 -11.92
C VAL A 162 9.81 -4.73 -13.00
N ARG A 163 8.94 -5.68 -13.36
CA ARG A 163 7.90 -5.41 -14.35
C ARG A 163 6.94 -4.35 -13.85
N ILE A 164 6.67 -3.42 -14.73
CA ILE A 164 5.69 -2.36 -14.56
C ILE A 164 4.69 -2.54 -15.70
N SER A 165 3.40 -2.34 -15.42
CA SER A 165 2.36 -2.40 -16.43
C SER A 165 2.61 -1.35 -17.51
N ASN A 166 2.38 -1.73 -18.76
CA ASN A 166 2.33 -0.80 -19.88
C ASN A 166 0.94 -0.14 -19.93
N GLY A 167 0.54 0.54 -18.84
CA GLY A 167 -0.76 1.20 -18.70
C GLY A 167 -1.94 0.22 -18.60
N SER A 168 -2.73 0.30 -17.53
CA SER A 168 -4.09 -0.25 -17.54
C SER A 168 -4.98 0.52 -18.53
N ALA A 169 -6.23 0.07 -18.71
CA ALA A 169 -7.23 0.78 -19.51
C ALA A 169 -7.41 2.27 -19.09
N ASP A 170 -7.03 2.62 -17.87
CA ASP A 170 -7.03 3.98 -17.29
C ASP A 170 -5.74 4.78 -17.55
N GLY A 171 -4.72 4.20 -18.21
CA GLY A 171 -3.43 4.83 -18.48
C GLY A 171 -2.47 4.93 -17.29
N VAL A 172 -2.78 4.27 -16.15
CA VAL A 172 -1.94 4.29 -14.94
C VAL A 172 -0.83 3.24 -15.03
N ILE A 173 0.38 3.66 -14.68
CA ILE A 173 1.58 2.81 -14.60
C ILE A 173 1.66 2.23 -13.19
N TYR A 174 1.67 0.90 -13.06
CA TYR A 174 1.64 0.20 -11.77
C TYR A 174 2.47 -1.08 -11.79
N THR A 175 2.80 -1.63 -10.62
CA THR A 175 3.40 -2.97 -10.52
C THR A 175 2.30 -3.97 -10.11
N PRO A 176 2.00 -5.00 -10.93
CA PRO A 176 0.97 -5.98 -10.59
C PRO A 176 1.28 -6.71 -9.27
N ASN A 177 0.24 -7.00 -8.47
CA ASN A 177 0.36 -7.86 -7.30
C ASN A 177 -0.52 -9.10 -7.44
N ASN A 178 -1.84 -8.91 -7.53
CA ASN A 178 -2.81 -9.98 -7.71
C ASN A 178 -3.91 -9.53 -8.65
N ILE A 179 -3.89 -10.05 -9.88
CA ILE A 179 -4.85 -9.71 -10.93
C ILE A 179 -5.64 -10.97 -11.28
N ASN A 180 -6.95 -10.89 -11.19
CA ASN A 180 -7.86 -11.97 -11.55
C ASN A 180 -9.15 -11.41 -12.17
N ASN A 181 -10.13 -12.29 -12.40
CA ASN A 181 -11.40 -11.92 -13.04
C ASN A 181 -12.36 -11.11 -12.16
N GLN A 182 -12.09 -10.97 -10.85
CA GLN A 182 -12.92 -10.21 -9.92
C GLN A 182 -12.32 -8.84 -9.58
N TYR A 183 -10.99 -8.76 -9.46
CA TYR A 183 -10.29 -7.55 -9.05
C TYR A 183 -8.83 -7.51 -9.50
N GLU A 184 -8.24 -6.32 -9.37
CA GLU A 184 -6.82 -6.07 -9.54
C GLU A 184 -6.24 -5.43 -8.28
N VAL A 185 -5.19 -6.03 -7.71
CA VAL A 185 -4.37 -5.41 -6.68
C VAL A 185 -3.06 -4.96 -7.32
N HIS A 186 -2.76 -3.69 -7.14
CA HIS A 186 -1.60 -3.01 -7.67
C HIS A 186 -0.69 -2.59 -6.51
N CYS A 187 0.62 -2.67 -6.70
CA CYS A 187 1.56 -2.14 -5.71
C CYS A 187 1.59 -0.62 -5.80
N PHE A 188 1.74 0.06 -4.66
CA PHE A 188 2.11 1.47 -4.69
C PHE A 188 3.43 1.67 -5.45
N THR A 189 3.51 2.73 -6.26
CA THR A 189 4.75 3.10 -6.98
C THR A 189 5.86 3.61 -6.04
N GLN A 190 5.50 3.84 -4.78
CA GLN A 190 6.36 4.21 -3.67
C GLN A 190 6.02 3.34 -2.47
N ASN A 191 6.92 3.19 -1.51
CA ASN A 191 6.70 2.35 -0.32
C ASN A 191 6.36 0.91 -0.68
N TYR A 192 7.07 0.37 -1.68
CA TYR A 192 6.91 -1.01 -2.15
C TYR A 192 7.97 -1.96 -1.58
N LYS A 193 8.95 -1.43 -0.82
CA LYS A 193 9.99 -2.22 -0.16
C LYS A 193 10.37 -1.66 1.20
N VAL A 194 10.77 -2.56 2.09
CA VAL A 194 11.27 -2.27 3.43
C VAL A 194 12.53 -3.08 3.66
N LYS A 195 13.50 -2.47 4.37
CA LYS A 195 14.66 -3.19 4.88
C LYS A 195 14.49 -3.53 6.36
N VAL A 196 14.76 -4.76 6.75
CA VAL A 196 14.81 -5.20 8.15
C VAL A 196 16.22 -5.68 8.44
N THR A 197 16.89 -5.06 9.42
CA THR A 197 18.21 -5.48 9.88
C THR A 197 18.08 -6.27 11.18
N ILE A 198 18.49 -7.54 11.15
CA ILE A 198 18.57 -8.40 12.34
C ILE A 198 19.88 -8.13 13.08
N GLN A 199 19.80 -7.78 14.37
CA GLN A 199 20.92 -7.46 15.24
C GLN A 199 21.12 -8.42 16.41
#